data_AF-A0A382C7Y7-F1
#
_entry.id   AF-A0A382C7Y7-F1
#
_cell.length_a   1.000
_cell.length_b   1.000
_cell.length_c   1.000
_cell.angle_alpha   90.00
_cell.angle_beta   90.00
_cell.angle_gamma   90.00
#
_symmetry.space_group_name_H-M   'P 1'
#
loop_
_entity.id
_entity.type
_entity.pdbx_description
1 polymer ?
#
loop_
_entity_poly.entity_id
_entity_poly.type
_entity_poly.pdbx_seq_one_letter_code
_entity_poly.pdbx_strand_id
1 'polypeptide(L)'
;PITFEYLETNITLNSIKNVKAINCAVGEKEGEINFVLSKTNSGGSKREPHAKKEMYYYDKPNTVRVPMQQFDALTDGSDEKFDLVFMDIEGSEYFALKGMQNTLRRTENLVIEFISHHLKNVANISVSEFVSVIEPYFQFLYVPTLEEYFQHAEFEKALTNMYNRGIDDDGIVFSKSKIDFS
;
A
#
# COMPACT_ATOMS: atom_id res chain seq x y z
N PRO A 1 9.63 -2.69 -15.50
CA PRO A 1 9.88 -1.24 -15.62
C PRO A 1 11.29 -0.92 -15.13
N ILE A 2 11.86 0.24 -15.48
CA ILE A 2 13.24 0.63 -15.05
C ILE A 2 13.38 0.63 -13.52
N THR A 3 12.29 0.92 -12.79
CA THR A 3 12.25 0.85 -11.32
C THR A 3 12.52 -0.56 -10.77
N PHE A 4 12.13 -1.61 -11.49
CA PHE A 4 12.44 -2.99 -11.11
C PHE A 4 13.92 -3.32 -11.31
N GLU A 5 14.55 -2.83 -12.38
CA GLU A 5 15.99 -2.98 -12.60
C GLU A 5 16.81 -2.29 -11.50
N TYR A 6 16.34 -1.13 -11.01
CA TYR A 6 16.93 -0.47 -9.83
C TYR A 6 16.83 -1.31 -8.56
N LEU A 7 15.69 -1.98 -8.33
CA LEU A 7 15.53 -2.91 -7.21
C LEU A 7 16.51 -4.09 -7.31
N GLU A 8 16.61 -4.74 -8.48
CA GLU A 8 17.54 -5.85 -8.71
C GLU A 8 19.01 -5.44 -8.52
N THR A 9 19.34 -4.22 -8.98
CA THR A 9 20.65 -3.62 -8.76
C THR A 9 20.91 -3.40 -7.28
N ASN A 10 19.96 -2.83 -6.53
CA ASN A 10 20.09 -2.60 -5.09
C ASN A 10 20.26 -3.91 -4.30
N ILE A 11 19.49 -4.95 -4.63
CA ILE A 11 19.62 -6.29 -4.02
C ILE A 11 21.04 -6.84 -4.25
N THR A 12 21.53 -6.72 -5.50
CA THR A 12 22.85 -7.21 -5.89
C THR A 12 23.98 -6.45 -5.19
N LEU A 13 23.92 -5.12 -5.19
CA LEU A 13 24.92 -4.24 -4.55
C LEU A 13 25.05 -4.50 -3.04
N ASN A 14 23.93 -4.81 -2.38
CA ASN A 14 23.91 -5.08 -0.94
C ASN A 14 24.07 -6.57 -0.59
N SER A 15 24.27 -7.45 -1.58
CA SER A 15 24.43 -8.89 -1.37
C SER A 15 23.31 -9.54 -0.55
N ILE A 16 22.07 -9.05 -0.71
CA ILE A 16 20.90 -9.53 0.03
C ILE A 16 20.45 -10.87 -0.57
N LYS A 17 20.31 -11.90 0.28
CA LYS A 17 20.01 -13.27 -0.16
C LYS A 17 18.61 -13.76 0.21
N ASN A 18 17.95 -13.09 1.14
CA ASN A 18 16.64 -13.44 1.68
C ASN A 18 15.54 -12.55 1.08
N VAL A 19 15.63 -12.25 -0.22
CA VAL A 19 14.65 -11.43 -0.94
C VAL A 19 14.25 -12.14 -2.23
N LYS A 20 12.94 -12.15 -2.51
CA LYS A 20 12.37 -12.55 -3.79
C LYS A 20 11.75 -11.32 -4.44
N ALA A 21 12.38 -10.81 -5.50
CA ALA A 21 11.82 -9.74 -6.31
C ALA A 21 10.85 -10.30 -7.36
N ILE A 22 9.65 -9.73 -7.46
CA ILE A 22 8.62 -10.13 -8.43
C ILE A 22 8.22 -8.89 -9.23
N ASN A 23 8.34 -8.97 -10.56
CA ASN A 23 8.07 -7.85 -11.46
C ASN A 23 6.59 -7.78 -11.83
N CYS A 24 5.74 -7.41 -10.88
CA CYS A 24 4.32 -7.16 -11.10
C CYS A 24 3.79 -6.06 -10.18
N ALA A 25 2.72 -5.41 -10.59
CA ALA A 25 1.88 -4.66 -9.68
C ALA A 25 1.01 -5.61 -8.85
N VAL A 26 0.76 -5.26 -7.59
CA VAL A 26 -0.22 -5.94 -6.75
C VAL A 26 -1.54 -5.16 -6.80
N GLY A 27 -2.65 -5.85 -7.09
CA GLY A 27 -3.95 -5.21 -7.23
C GLY A 27 -5.12 -6.18 -7.11
N GLU A 28 -6.32 -5.73 -7.48
CA GLU A 28 -7.56 -6.42 -7.14
C GLU A 28 -7.88 -7.63 -8.03
N LYS A 29 -7.14 -7.83 -9.12
CA LYS A 29 -7.35 -8.88 -10.12
C LYS A 29 -6.09 -9.13 -10.96
N GLU A 30 -6.12 -10.20 -11.73
CA GLU A 30 -5.09 -10.49 -12.74
C GLU A 30 -5.29 -9.64 -13.99
N GLY A 31 -4.18 -9.27 -14.64
CA GLY A 31 -4.21 -8.60 -15.94
C GLY A 31 -2.98 -7.72 -16.16
N GLU A 32 -3.18 -6.58 -16.82
CA GLU A 32 -2.17 -5.54 -16.98
C GLU A 32 -2.74 -4.20 -16.51
N ILE A 33 -1.88 -3.32 -16.00
CA ILE A 33 -2.22 -1.93 -15.67
C ILE A 33 -1.27 -0.95 -16.33
N ASN A 34 -1.76 0.28 -16.51
CA ASN A 34 -0.92 1.42 -16.81
C ASN A 34 -0.14 1.83 -15.55
N PHE A 35 1.17 1.94 -15.68
CA PHE A 35 2.10 2.32 -14.64
C PHE A 35 2.90 3.54 -15.10
N VAL A 36 2.71 4.66 -14.40
CA VAL A 36 3.29 5.97 -14.67
C VAL A 36 4.68 6.02 -14.02
N LEU A 37 5.71 6.20 -14.84
CA LEU A 37 7.11 6.26 -14.43
C LEU A 37 7.54 7.71 -14.24
N SER A 38 7.66 8.15 -12.99
CA SER A 38 8.26 9.45 -12.72
C SER A 38 9.74 9.43 -13.13
N LYS A 39 10.12 10.50 -13.83
CA LYS A 39 11.48 10.75 -14.32
C LYS A 39 12.34 11.44 -13.26
N THR A 40 11.73 12.22 -12.37
CA THR A 40 12.45 12.97 -11.33
C THR A 40 12.54 12.22 -10.00
N ASN A 41 11.58 11.34 -9.69
CA ASN A 41 11.59 10.52 -8.48
C ASN A 41 11.09 9.12 -8.80
N SER A 42 12.00 8.15 -8.96
CA SER A 42 11.61 6.77 -9.29
C SER A 42 10.67 6.13 -8.25
N GLY A 43 10.76 6.55 -6.98
CA GLY A 43 9.86 6.12 -5.90
C GLY A 43 8.41 6.55 -6.13
N GLY A 44 8.21 7.75 -6.69
CA GLY A 44 6.88 8.28 -7.04
C GLY A 44 6.23 7.64 -8.26
N SER A 45 6.76 6.53 -8.78
CA SER A 45 6.13 5.79 -9.87
C SER A 45 4.94 5.01 -9.36
N LYS A 46 3.80 5.11 -10.03
CA LYS A 46 2.52 4.63 -9.51
C LYS A 46 1.62 4.11 -10.60
N ARG A 47 0.53 3.44 -10.24
CA ARG A 47 -0.55 3.16 -11.19
C ARG A 47 -1.07 4.48 -11.79
N GLU A 48 -1.64 4.43 -12.99
CA GLU A 48 -2.31 5.60 -13.57
C GLU A 48 -3.36 6.16 -12.58
N PRO A 49 -3.20 7.40 -12.08
CA PRO A 49 -4.14 7.99 -11.15
C PRO A 49 -5.51 8.20 -11.78
N HIS A 50 -6.58 8.01 -11.01
CA HIS A 50 -7.93 8.29 -11.47
C HIS A 50 -8.09 9.76 -11.93
N ALA A 51 -7.57 10.71 -11.14
CA ALA A 51 -7.57 12.12 -11.48
C ALA A 51 -6.22 12.54 -12.11
N LYS A 52 -6.25 12.97 -13.37
CA LYS A 52 -5.08 13.49 -14.09
C LYS A 52 -4.69 14.89 -13.64
N LYS A 53 -4.11 15.01 -12.44
CA LYS A 53 -3.60 16.26 -11.86
C LYS A 53 -2.18 16.54 -12.34
N GLU A 54 -1.85 17.82 -12.55
CA GLU A 54 -0.51 18.24 -12.98
C GLU A 54 0.61 17.74 -12.06
N MET A 55 0.36 17.67 -10.76
CA MET A 55 1.31 17.13 -9.77
C MET A 55 1.79 15.69 -10.06
N TYR A 56 1.05 14.90 -10.85
CA TYR A 56 1.47 13.54 -11.23
C TYR A 56 2.16 13.48 -12.59
N TYR A 57 2.16 14.58 -13.35
CA TYR A 57 2.65 14.63 -14.73
C TYR A 57 3.62 15.79 -15.00
N TYR A 58 4.05 16.52 -13.97
CA TYR A 58 4.90 17.72 -14.09
C TYR A 58 6.24 17.44 -14.79
N ASP A 59 6.78 16.23 -14.61
CA ASP A 59 8.04 15.77 -15.20
C ASP A 59 7.84 15.08 -16.56
N LYS A 60 6.62 15.14 -17.12
CA LYS A 60 6.22 14.48 -18.37
C LYS A 60 6.58 12.98 -18.33
N PRO A 61 6.00 12.21 -17.39
CA PRO A 61 6.37 10.83 -17.16
C PRO A 61 6.02 9.96 -18.37
N ASN A 62 6.67 8.80 -18.47
CA ASN A 62 6.29 7.79 -19.44
C ASN A 62 5.31 6.81 -18.78
N THR A 63 4.30 6.33 -19.51
CA THR A 63 3.41 5.27 -19.04
C THR A 63 3.77 3.97 -19.74
N VAL A 64 3.95 2.90 -18.96
CA VAL A 64 4.18 1.54 -19.47
C VAL A 64 3.05 0.63 -18.99
N ARG A 65 2.87 -0.53 -19.65
CA ARG A 65 2.02 -1.59 -19.11
C ARG A 65 2.85 -2.57 -18.31
N VAL A 66 2.35 -2.94 -17.15
CA VAL A 66 2.96 -3.96 -16.28
C VAL A 66 1.92 -5.02 -15.93
N PRO A 67 2.33 -6.29 -15.75
CA PRO A 67 1.42 -7.30 -15.25
C PRO A 67 0.94 -6.94 -13.85
N MET A 68 -0.32 -7.22 -13.57
CA MET A 68 -0.95 -7.08 -12.27
C MET A 68 -1.41 -8.44 -11.79
N GLN A 69 -1.19 -8.72 -10.51
CA GLN A 69 -1.65 -9.94 -9.85
C GLN A 69 -2.25 -9.62 -8.48
N GLN A 70 -3.16 -10.49 -8.05
CA GLN A 70 -3.55 -10.53 -6.64
C GLN A 70 -2.37 -11.07 -5.83
N PHE A 71 -2.09 -10.48 -4.67
CA PHE A 71 -1.02 -10.97 -3.80
C PHE A 71 -1.33 -12.37 -3.27
N ASP A 72 -2.61 -12.67 -3.05
CA ASP A 72 -3.05 -14.00 -2.66
C ASP A 72 -2.66 -15.06 -3.71
N ALA A 73 -2.73 -14.75 -5.01
CA ALA A 73 -2.27 -15.66 -6.07
C ALA A 73 -0.74 -15.92 -6.02
N LEU A 74 0.04 -15.01 -5.43
CA LEU A 74 1.48 -15.14 -5.24
C LEU A 74 1.85 -15.98 -4.00
N THR A 75 0.93 -16.13 -3.04
CA THR A 75 1.21 -16.68 -1.71
C THR A 75 0.37 -17.91 -1.33
N ASP A 76 -0.84 -18.09 -1.90
CA ASP A 76 -1.82 -19.12 -1.51
C ASP A 76 -1.42 -20.57 -1.88
N GLY A 77 -0.18 -20.78 -2.35
CA GLY A 77 0.46 -22.10 -2.37
C GLY A 77 1.17 -22.48 -1.05
N SER A 78 1.10 -21.64 -0.02
CA SER A 78 1.80 -21.80 1.25
C SER A 78 0.93 -21.48 2.46
N ASP A 79 1.15 -22.17 3.57
CA ASP A 79 0.59 -21.82 4.88
C ASP A 79 1.43 -20.73 5.59
N GLU A 80 2.12 -19.89 4.81
CA GLU A 80 3.02 -18.86 5.32
C GLU A 80 2.24 -17.82 6.15
N LYS A 81 2.79 -17.52 7.33
CA LYS A 81 2.34 -16.43 8.19
C LYS A 81 3.30 -15.26 8.04
N PHE A 82 2.75 -14.06 8.03
CA PHE A 82 3.53 -12.84 7.89
C PHE A 82 3.55 -12.08 9.20
N ASP A 83 4.72 -11.88 9.79
CA ASP A 83 4.85 -11.02 10.97
C ASP A 83 4.57 -9.55 10.62
N LEU A 84 4.91 -9.15 9.38
CA LEU A 84 4.74 -7.80 8.86
C LEU A 84 4.43 -7.83 7.36
N VAL A 85 3.45 -7.02 6.97
CA VAL A 85 3.30 -6.49 5.61
C VAL A 85 3.60 -5.00 5.68
N PHE A 86 4.58 -4.55 4.91
CA PHE A 86 4.86 -3.13 4.70
C PHE A 86 4.47 -2.77 3.27
N MET A 87 3.63 -1.75 3.09
CA MET A 87 3.13 -1.34 1.78
C MET A 87 3.14 0.18 1.66
N ASP A 88 4.03 0.64 0.78
CA ASP A 88 4.13 1.99 0.27
C ASP A 88 4.08 1.88 -1.26
N ILE A 89 2.91 2.16 -1.84
CA ILE A 89 2.64 1.97 -3.27
C ILE A 89 1.90 3.17 -3.87
N GLU A 90 2.14 4.35 -3.30
CA GLU A 90 1.85 5.66 -3.90
C GLU A 90 0.37 5.82 -4.31
N GLY A 91 -0.54 5.32 -3.48
CA GLY A 91 -1.99 5.46 -3.64
C GLY A 91 -2.71 4.24 -4.22
N SER A 92 -2.01 3.12 -4.36
CA SER A 92 -2.58 1.86 -4.85
C SER A 92 -3.04 0.92 -3.74
N GLU A 93 -2.95 1.34 -2.47
CA GLU A 93 -3.11 0.52 -1.27
C GLU A 93 -4.44 -0.22 -1.27
N TYR A 94 -5.55 0.48 -1.51
CA TYR A 94 -6.89 -0.12 -1.54
C TYR A 94 -7.01 -1.30 -2.51
N PHE A 95 -6.38 -1.20 -3.68
CA PHE A 95 -6.47 -2.23 -4.71
C PHE A 95 -5.61 -3.43 -4.36
N ALA A 96 -4.42 -3.18 -3.82
CA ALA A 96 -3.56 -4.24 -3.31
C ALA A 96 -4.24 -4.98 -2.14
N LEU A 97 -4.81 -4.24 -1.18
CA LEU A 97 -5.56 -4.77 -0.04
C LEU A 97 -6.71 -5.68 -0.49
N LYS A 98 -7.49 -5.27 -1.50
CA LYS A 98 -8.53 -6.11 -2.10
C LYS A 98 -8.02 -7.44 -2.67
N GLY A 99 -6.81 -7.45 -3.22
CA GLY A 99 -6.18 -8.64 -3.80
C GLY A 99 -5.39 -9.50 -2.82
N MET A 100 -5.46 -9.21 -1.52
CA MET A 100 -4.63 -9.87 -0.50
C MET A 100 -5.39 -10.27 0.77
N GLN A 101 -6.69 -10.51 0.66
CA GLN A 101 -7.57 -10.78 1.80
C GLN A 101 -7.17 -12.05 2.58
N ASN A 102 -6.74 -13.12 1.90
CA ASN A 102 -6.23 -14.33 2.56
C ASN A 102 -4.90 -14.07 3.27
N THR A 103 -4.04 -13.27 2.65
CA THR A 103 -2.78 -12.81 3.22
C THR A 103 -3.01 -12.01 4.49
N LEU A 104 -3.88 -10.99 4.48
CA LEU A 104 -4.19 -10.16 5.66
C LEU A 104 -4.67 -11.00 6.84
N ARG A 105 -5.50 -12.02 6.57
CA ARG A 105 -5.92 -12.99 7.60
C ARG A 105 -4.74 -13.72 8.25
N ARG A 106 -3.62 -13.89 7.55
CA ARG A 106 -2.37 -14.52 8.04
C ARG A 106 -1.26 -13.52 8.42
N THR A 107 -1.53 -12.22 8.40
CA THR A 107 -0.58 -11.16 8.75
C THR A 107 -0.79 -10.67 10.18
N GLU A 108 0.27 -10.51 10.98
CA GLU A 108 0.17 -9.95 12.33
C GLU A 108 0.10 -8.41 12.33
N ASN A 109 0.97 -7.77 11.54
CA ASN A 109 1.07 -6.32 11.44
C ASN A 109 1.05 -5.85 9.99
N LEU A 110 0.31 -4.77 9.72
CA LEU A 110 0.23 -4.11 8.42
C LEU A 110 0.62 -2.64 8.61
N VAL A 111 1.63 -2.19 7.88
CA VAL A 111 2.07 -0.79 7.85
C VAL A 111 1.81 -0.23 6.47
N ILE A 112 1.02 0.83 6.39
CA ILE A 112 0.63 1.48 5.14
C ILE A 112 0.59 3.00 5.26
N GLU A 113 0.77 3.69 4.15
CA GLU A 113 0.50 5.12 4.08
C GLU A 113 -1.01 5.41 4.18
N PHE A 114 -1.35 6.51 4.85
CA PHE A 114 -2.68 7.12 4.83
C PHE A 114 -2.57 8.57 4.38
N ILE A 115 -2.75 8.78 3.07
CA ILE A 115 -2.58 10.09 2.43
C ILE A 115 -3.89 10.48 1.74
N SER A 116 -4.45 11.63 2.12
CA SER A 116 -5.78 12.08 1.69
C SER A 116 -5.89 12.20 0.17
N HIS A 117 -4.83 12.70 -0.46
CA HIS A 117 -4.83 12.86 -1.91
C HIS A 117 -4.61 11.53 -2.67
N HIS A 118 -4.03 10.50 -2.04
CA HIS A 118 -3.96 9.14 -2.58
C HIS A 118 -5.37 8.55 -2.69
N LEU A 119 -6.14 8.59 -1.60
CA LEU A 119 -7.53 8.12 -1.56
C LEU A 119 -8.39 8.85 -2.60
N LYS A 120 -8.26 10.19 -2.69
CA LYS A 120 -9.09 11.02 -3.56
C LYS A 120 -8.71 10.95 -5.04
N ASN A 121 -7.43 11.10 -5.35
CA ASN A 121 -6.99 11.34 -6.74
C ASN A 121 -6.44 10.08 -7.40
N VAL A 122 -5.85 9.16 -6.64
CA VAL A 122 -5.29 7.91 -7.20
C VAL A 122 -6.37 6.83 -7.19
N ALA A 123 -6.94 6.55 -6.02
CA ALA A 123 -7.92 5.48 -5.84
C ALA A 123 -9.36 5.89 -6.12
N ASN A 124 -9.71 7.15 -5.87
CA ASN A 124 -11.07 7.68 -5.90
C ASN A 124 -12.04 6.86 -5.02
N ILE A 125 -11.68 6.72 -3.74
CA ILE A 125 -12.44 5.98 -2.73
C ILE A 125 -12.70 6.85 -1.50
N SER A 126 -13.68 6.46 -0.71
CA SER A 126 -13.94 6.97 0.64
C SER A 126 -13.06 6.29 1.69
N VAL A 127 -12.96 6.90 2.86
CA VAL A 127 -12.30 6.29 4.03
C VAL A 127 -13.00 4.99 4.45
N SER A 128 -14.34 4.94 4.39
CA SER A 128 -15.09 3.73 4.73
C SER A 128 -14.77 2.56 3.79
N GLU A 129 -14.65 2.82 2.47
CA GLU A 129 -14.19 1.80 1.52
C GLU A 129 -12.77 1.32 1.83
N PHE A 130 -11.85 2.24 2.15
CA PHE A 130 -10.48 1.91 2.55
C PHE A 130 -10.44 1.04 3.82
N VAL A 131 -11.20 1.40 4.85
CA VAL A 131 -11.26 0.66 6.12
C VAL A 131 -11.90 -0.71 5.93
N SER A 132 -12.95 -0.83 5.11
CA SER A 132 -13.71 -2.07 4.94
C SER A 132 -12.88 -3.27 4.47
N VAL A 133 -11.76 -3.04 3.79
CA VAL A 133 -10.88 -4.12 3.28
C VAL A 133 -9.77 -4.52 4.26
N ILE A 134 -9.64 -3.79 5.38
CA ILE A 134 -8.61 -3.98 6.42
C ILE A 134 -9.26 -4.44 7.73
N GLU A 135 -10.32 -3.74 8.14
CA GLU A 135 -11.00 -3.84 9.43
C GLU A 135 -11.33 -5.28 9.86
N PRO A 136 -11.78 -6.21 8.98
CA PRO A 136 -12.07 -7.59 9.39
C PRO A 136 -10.90 -8.38 9.98
N TYR A 137 -9.65 -7.96 9.76
CA TYR A 137 -8.46 -8.75 10.08
C TYR A 137 -7.64 -8.25 11.28
N PHE A 138 -7.85 -7.00 11.71
CA PHE A 138 -7.01 -6.34 12.72
C PHE A 138 -7.85 -5.79 13.88
N GLN A 139 -7.23 -5.66 15.05
CA GLN A 139 -7.89 -5.24 16.29
C GLN A 139 -7.45 -3.86 16.77
N PHE A 140 -6.24 -3.45 16.40
CA PHE A 140 -5.65 -2.18 16.81
C PHE A 140 -5.16 -1.41 15.59
N LEU A 141 -5.22 -0.09 15.70
CA LEU A 141 -4.62 0.88 14.79
C LEU A 141 -3.78 1.82 15.63
N TYR A 142 -2.51 1.98 15.28
CA TYR A 142 -1.65 3.02 15.80
C TYR A 142 -1.41 4.06 14.72
N VAL A 143 -1.56 5.33 15.07
CA VAL A 143 -1.29 6.47 14.18
C VAL A 143 -0.13 7.28 14.76
N PRO A 144 1.09 7.16 14.21
CA PRO A 144 2.28 7.86 14.69
C PRO A 144 2.10 9.38 14.79
N THR A 145 1.50 10.02 13.78
CA THR A 145 1.30 11.48 13.75
C THR A 145 0.38 11.99 14.86
N LEU A 146 -0.50 11.12 15.37
CA LEU A 146 -1.37 11.43 16.51
C LEU A 146 -0.79 10.91 17.84
N GLU A 147 0.25 10.08 17.79
CA GLU A 147 0.76 9.30 18.93
C GLU A 147 -0.36 8.51 19.66
N GLU A 148 -1.37 8.06 18.91
CA GLU A 148 -2.61 7.49 19.47
C GLU A 148 -2.89 6.07 18.97
N TYR A 149 -3.51 5.28 19.87
CA TYR A 149 -4.06 3.96 19.58
C TYR A 149 -5.58 4.01 19.49
N PHE A 150 -6.11 3.30 18.50
CA PHE A 150 -7.54 3.12 18.27
C PHE A 150 -7.90 1.64 18.30
N GLN A 151 -9.04 1.31 18.89
CA GLN A 151 -9.61 -0.04 18.80
C GLN A 151 -10.31 -0.24 17.46
N HIS A 152 -10.53 -1.49 17.08
CA HIS A 152 -11.26 -1.92 15.88
C HIS A 152 -12.49 -1.06 15.56
N ALA A 153 -13.37 -0.84 16.54
CA ALA A 153 -14.61 -0.08 16.37
C ALA A 153 -14.41 1.42 16.08
N GLU A 154 -13.17 1.93 16.22
CA GLU A 154 -12.81 3.34 16.09
C GLU A 154 -12.06 3.64 14.79
N PHE A 155 -11.65 2.64 14.03
CA PHE A 155 -10.81 2.81 12.83
C PHE A 155 -11.40 3.81 11.83
N GLU A 156 -12.65 3.59 11.42
CA GLU A 156 -13.31 4.47 10.46
C GLU A 156 -13.43 5.90 10.98
N LYS A 157 -13.80 6.06 12.25
CA LYS A 157 -13.96 7.38 12.89
C LYS A 157 -12.63 8.12 12.96
N ALA A 158 -11.56 7.44 13.35
CA ALA A 158 -10.21 8.01 13.48
C ALA A 158 -9.68 8.47 12.12
N LEU A 159 -9.68 7.58 11.12
CA LEU A 159 -9.19 7.90 9.78
C LEU A 159 -10.08 8.92 9.06
N THR A 160 -11.38 8.93 9.31
CA THR A 160 -12.28 9.97 8.78
C THR A 160 -11.97 11.34 9.39
N ASN A 161 -11.65 11.39 10.70
CA ASN A 161 -11.23 12.62 11.35
C ASN A 161 -9.92 13.16 10.75
N MET A 162 -8.93 12.29 10.55
CA MET A 162 -7.67 12.62 9.88
C MET A 162 -7.90 13.18 8.48
N TYR A 163 -8.64 12.45 7.64
CA TYR A 163 -8.95 12.86 6.27
C TYR A 163 -9.65 14.22 6.20
N ASN A 164 -10.66 14.45 7.04
CA ASN A 164 -11.41 15.72 7.07
C ASN A 164 -10.55 16.91 7.53
N ARG A 165 -9.51 16.65 8.32
CA ARG A 165 -8.57 17.67 8.80
C ARG A 165 -7.35 17.82 7.88
N GLY A 166 -7.22 16.99 6.86
CA GLY A 166 -6.04 16.94 5.99
C GLY A 166 -4.78 16.50 6.75
N ILE A 167 -4.93 15.60 7.71
CA ILE A 167 -3.82 14.96 8.42
C ILE A 167 -3.50 13.67 7.66
N ASP A 168 -2.29 13.63 7.12
CA ASP A 168 -1.73 12.46 6.45
C ASP A 168 -0.69 11.79 7.36
N ASP A 169 -0.39 10.52 7.13
CA ASP A 169 0.63 9.76 7.87
C ASP A 169 1.28 8.72 6.94
N ASP A 170 2.60 8.66 6.93
CA ASP A 170 3.39 7.81 6.02
C ASP A 170 3.47 6.34 6.48
N GLY A 171 2.91 6.00 7.66
CA GLY A 171 3.07 4.67 8.23
C GLY A 171 2.11 4.37 9.37
N ILE A 172 0.80 4.44 9.11
CA ILE A 172 -0.18 3.93 10.07
C ILE A 172 -0.05 2.41 10.21
N VAL A 173 -0.26 1.90 11.42
CA VAL A 173 0.00 0.50 11.75
C VAL A 173 -1.28 -0.18 12.22
N PHE A 174 -1.75 -1.16 11.46
CA PHE A 174 -2.81 -2.07 11.90
C PHE A 174 -2.19 -3.34 12.48
N SER A 175 -2.70 -3.81 13.61
CA SER A 175 -2.19 -5.02 14.26
C SER A 175 -3.29 -5.87 14.89
N LYS A 176 -3.05 -7.18 14.97
CA LYS A 176 -3.96 -8.12 15.65
C LYS A 176 -3.78 -8.10 17.15
N SER A 177 -2.55 -7.94 17.60
CA SER A 177 -2.18 -7.76 19.00
C SER A 177 -1.76 -6.32 19.23
N LYS A 178 -1.97 -5.80 20.45
CA LYS A 178 -1.49 -4.46 20.79
C LYS A 178 0.04 -4.46 20.74
N ILE A 179 0.60 -3.54 19.97
CA ILE A 179 2.05 -3.29 19.94
C ILE A 179 2.35 -2.29 21.07
N ASP A 180 3.46 -2.47 21.78
CA ASP A 180 3.98 -1.47 22.71
C ASP A 180 5.21 -0.83 22.07
N PHE A 181 5.11 0.44 21.67
CA PHE A 181 6.26 1.24 21.24
C PHE A 181 6.87 1.86 22.50
N SER A 182 7.74 1.10 23.18
CA SER A 182 8.54 1.58 24.33
C SER A 182 9.77 2.36 23.88
#